data_AF-A0A7J8GJW6-F1
#
_entry.id   AF-A0A7J8GJW6-F1
#
_cell.length_a   1.000
_cell.length_b   1.000
_cell.length_c   1.000
_cell.angle_alpha   90.00
_cell.angle_beta   90.00
_cell.angle_gamma   90.00
#
_symmetry.space_group_name_H-M   'P 1'
#
loop_
_entity.id
_entity.type
_entity.pdbx_description
1 polymer ?
#
loop_
_entity_poly.entity_id
_entity_poly.type
_entity_poly.pdbx_seq_one_letter_code
_entity_poly.pdbx_strand_id
1 'polypeptide(L)'
;MLGLKTDQEVLGELVRTKLPAVAALMDGHGVLWTLVVSRWFICLFVDILPVETVLRIWDCLFNEGSKIIFRVALTLIKQHQAFILEATNVADICEKFKEITKGSFVTECHTFMQKIFSEPGSLSMTTITRLRESCRAKLLVQG
;
A
#
# COMPACT_ATOMS: atom_id res chain seq x y z
N MET A 1 -1.14 16.78 6.07
CA MET A 1 -0.51 17.02 4.74
C MET A 1 -1.41 16.46 3.65
N LEU A 2 -1.95 17.29 2.75
CA LEU A 2 -2.94 16.88 1.74
C LEU A 2 -2.40 15.83 0.74
N GLY A 3 -1.14 15.96 0.31
CA GLY A 3 -0.52 15.02 -0.64
C GLY A 3 -0.43 13.59 -0.09
N LEU A 4 -0.02 13.45 1.16
CA LEU A 4 0.01 12.15 1.84
C LEU A 4 -1.38 11.51 1.92
N LYS A 5 -2.40 12.26 2.37
CA LYS A 5 -3.77 11.76 2.44
C LYS A 5 -4.27 11.34 1.05
N THR A 6 -3.93 12.11 0.02
CA THR A 6 -4.25 11.78 -1.37
C THR A 6 -3.66 10.42 -1.76
N ASP A 7 -2.38 10.17 -1.51
CA ASP A 7 -1.73 8.90 -1.86
C ASP A 7 -2.29 7.71 -1.07
N GLN A 8 -2.69 7.92 0.19
CA GLN A 8 -3.36 6.89 0.99
C GLN A 8 -4.73 6.52 0.41
N GLU A 9 -5.52 7.50 -0.04
CA GLU A 9 -6.79 7.25 -0.73
C GLU A 9 -6.59 6.60 -2.11
N VAL A 10 -5.53 6.97 -2.84
CA VAL A 10 -5.17 6.32 -4.11
C VAL A 10 -4.89 4.83 -3.87
N LEU A 11 -4.17 4.47 -2.79
CA LEU A 11 -4.01 3.06 -2.42
C LEU A 11 -5.37 2.41 -2.15
N GLY A 12 -6.26 3.07 -1.42
CA GLY A 12 -7.62 2.57 -1.17
C GLY A 12 -8.38 2.25 -2.46
N GLU A 13 -8.37 3.15 -3.45
CA GLU A 13 -9.01 2.90 -4.76
C GLU A 13 -8.33 1.76 -5.55
N LEU A 14 -7.01 1.65 -5.46
CA LEU A 14 -6.27 0.54 -6.08
C LEU A 14 -6.61 -0.81 -5.43
N VAL A 15 -6.71 -0.86 -4.10
CA VAL A 15 -7.14 -2.06 -3.36
C VAL A 15 -8.59 -2.39 -3.70
N ARG A 16 -9.49 -1.40 -3.76
CA ARG A 16 -10.89 -1.61 -4.16
C ARG A 16 -11.01 -2.25 -5.55
N THR A 17 -10.11 -1.89 -6.46
CA THR A 17 -10.08 -2.44 -7.81
C THR A 17 -9.44 -3.84 -7.88
N LYS A 18 -8.34 -4.07 -7.14
CA LYS A 18 -7.49 -5.26 -7.32
C LYS A 18 -7.68 -6.34 -6.24
N LEU A 19 -8.14 -5.96 -5.06
CA LEU A 19 -8.30 -6.80 -3.86
C LEU A 19 -9.62 -6.42 -3.16
N PRO A 20 -10.78 -6.55 -3.84
CA PRO A 20 -12.05 -5.99 -3.36
C PRO A 20 -12.50 -6.55 -2.01
N ALA A 21 -12.14 -7.80 -1.69
CA ALA A 21 -12.44 -8.40 -0.39
C ALA A 21 -11.77 -7.64 0.77
N VAL A 22 -10.51 -7.20 0.59
CA VAL A 22 -9.79 -6.42 1.61
C VAL A 22 -10.38 -5.03 1.73
N ALA A 23 -10.74 -4.39 0.61
CA ALA A 23 -11.41 -3.10 0.64
C ALA A 23 -12.76 -3.19 1.37
N ALA A 24 -13.56 -4.23 1.11
CA ALA A 24 -14.83 -4.45 1.79
C ALA A 24 -14.65 -4.69 3.30
N LEU A 25 -13.60 -5.41 3.72
CA LEU A 25 -13.27 -5.58 5.14
C LEU A 25 -12.96 -4.24 5.81
N MET A 26 -12.12 -3.42 5.17
CA MET A 26 -11.72 -2.09 5.66
C MET A 26 -12.93 -1.16 5.77
N ASP A 27 -13.73 -1.08 4.70
CA ASP A 27 -14.94 -0.25 4.63
C ASP A 27 -16.00 -0.73 5.64
N GLY A 28 -16.17 -2.05 5.80
CA GLY A 28 -17.14 -2.65 6.73
C GLY A 28 -16.83 -2.40 8.21
N HIS A 29 -15.54 -2.26 8.56
CA HIS A 29 -15.11 -1.88 9.91
C HIS A 29 -14.87 -0.37 10.07
N GLY A 30 -15.08 0.42 9.02
CA GLY A 30 -14.86 1.86 9.02
C GLY A 30 -13.41 2.29 9.27
N VAL A 31 -12.43 1.44 8.97
CA VAL A 31 -11.01 1.78 9.21
C VAL A 31 -10.42 2.54 8.02
N LEU A 32 -9.87 3.70 8.33
CA LEU A 32 -9.26 4.59 7.35
C LEU A 32 -7.88 4.05 6.93
N TRP A 33 -7.57 4.15 5.64
CA TRP A 33 -6.24 3.82 5.10
C TRP A 33 -5.13 4.60 5.80
N THR A 34 -5.40 5.84 6.16
CA THR A 34 -4.48 6.71 6.91
C THR A 34 -4.02 6.10 8.23
N LEU A 35 -4.85 5.27 8.88
CA LEU A 35 -4.52 4.62 10.16
C LEU A 35 -3.45 3.52 9.97
N VAL A 36 -3.57 2.75 8.91
CA VAL A 36 -2.79 1.51 8.72
C VAL A 36 -1.54 1.70 7.86
N VAL A 37 -1.57 2.59 6.87
CA VAL A 37 -0.47 2.74 5.90
C VAL A 37 0.31 4.05 6.01
N SER A 38 0.07 4.89 7.03
CA SER A 38 0.76 6.19 7.14
C SER A 38 2.27 6.12 7.05
N ARG A 39 2.90 5.21 7.79
CA ARG A 39 4.36 5.06 7.78
C ARG A 39 4.93 4.54 6.45
N TRP A 40 4.13 3.83 5.67
CA TRP A 40 4.55 3.30 4.37
C TRP A 40 4.87 4.43 3.40
N PHE A 41 4.00 5.46 3.40
CA PHE A 41 4.12 6.61 2.50
C PHE A 41 4.98 7.75 3.06
N ILE A 42 4.92 8.03 4.37
CA ILE A 42 5.72 9.09 4.98
C ILE A 42 7.21 8.76 4.90
N CYS A 43 7.58 7.55 5.31
CA CYS A 43 8.96 7.14 5.47
C CYS A 43 9.46 6.28 4.30
N LEU A 44 8.68 6.17 3.22
CA LEU A 44 9.02 5.36 2.04
C LEU A 44 9.52 3.95 2.40
N PHE A 45 8.80 3.32 3.33
CA PHE A 45 9.06 1.98 3.90
C PHE A 45 10.34 1.81 4.75
N VAL A 46 11.17 2.84 4.95
CA VAL A 46 12.48 2.69 5.64
C VAL A 46 12.35 2.20 7.09
N ASP A 47 11.32 2.64 7.80
CA ASP A 47 11.10 2.27 9.20
C ASP A 47 10.35 0.94 9.39
N ILE A 48 9.91 0.30 8.30
CA ILE A 48 9.02 -0.87 8.38
C ILE A 48 9.53 -2.10 7.63
N LEU A 49 10.42 -1.95 6.66
CA LEU A 49 11.01 -3.07 5.90
C LEU A 49 12.53 -3.14 6.14
N PRO A 50 13.16 -4.30 5.93
CA PRO A 50 14.61 -4.44 6.02
C PRO A 50 15.34 -3.48 5.09
N VAL A 51 16.46 -2.91 5.56
CA VAL A 51 17.21 -1.86 4.83
C VAL A 51 17.61 -2.29 3.42
N GLU A 52 18.04 -3.54 3.23
CA GLU A 52 18.40 -4.06 1.90
C GLU A 52 17.21 -4.00 0.92
N THR A 53 16.02 -4.40 1.36
CA THR A 53 14.80 -4.33 0.57
C THR A 53 14.40 -2.88 0.27
N VAL A 54 14.53 -1.99 1.26
CA VAL A 54 14.23 -0.56 1.10
C VAL A 54 15.14 0.09 0.06
N LEU A 55 16.44 -0.19 0.09
CA LEU A 55 17.39 0.35 -0.88
C LEU A 55 17.03 -0.06 -2.32
N ARG A 56 16.64 -1.32 -2.54
CA ARG A 56 16.16 -1.76 -3.86
C ARG A 56 14.84 -1.14 -4.28
N ILE A 57 13.90 -0.95 -3.34
CA ILE A 57 12.67 -0.20 -3.60
C ILE A 57 13.01 1.22 -4.05
N TRP A 58 13.99 1.86 -3.41
CA TRP A 58 14.41 3.22 -3.72
C TRP A 58 15.11 3.32 -5.08
N ASP A 59 15.97 2.36 -5.45
CA ASP A 59 16.54 2.30 -6.80
C ASP A 59 15.44 2.32 -7.86
N CYS A 60 14.41 1.49 -7.70
CA CYS A 60 13.27 1.46 -8.60
C CYS A 60 12.42 2.74 -8.51
N LEU A 61 12.25 3.31 -7.31
CA LEU A 61 11.51 4.57 -7.11
C LEU A 61 12.15 5.71 -7.90
N PHE A 62 13.47 5.85 -7.86
CA PHE A 62 14.19 6.90 -8.56
C PHE A 62 14.25 6.66 -10.08
N ASN A 63 14.24 5.40 -10.52
CA ASN A 63 14.26 5.04 -11.93
C ASN A 63 12.86 5.10 -12.60
N GLU A 64 11.82 4.56 -11.97
CA GLU A 64 10.47 4.39 -12.54
C GLU A 64 9.41 5.33 -11.98
N GLY A 65 9.73 6.05 -10.91
CA GLY A 65 8.86 7.02 -10.25
C GLY A 65 7.97 6.44 -9.15
N SER A 66 7.12 7.31 -8.59
CA SER A 66 6.35 7.05 -7.36
C SER A 66 5.31 5.92 -7.45
N LYS A 67 5.02 5.38 -8.63
CA LYS A 67 4.19 4.17 -8.77
C LYS A 67 4.76 2.97 -8.00
N ILE A 68 6.07 2.93 -7.77
CA ILE A 68 6.74 1.83 -7.05
C ILE A 68 6.22 1.72 -5.61
N ILE A 69 5.96 2.84 -4.93
CA ILE A 69 5.40 2.84 -3.56
C ILE A 69 4.06 2.10 -3.51
N PHE A 70 3.20 2.32 -4.52
CA PHE A 70 1.92 1.61 -4.64
C PHE A 70 2.08 0.14 -5.01
N ARG A 71 3.08 -0.23 -5.84
CA ARG A 71 3.38 -1.63 -6.15
C ARG A 71 3.78 -2.40 -4.90
N VAL A 72 4.67 -1.83 -4.09
CA VAL A 72 5.12 -2.42 -2.82
C VAL A 72 3.92 -2.60 -1.89
N ALA A 73 3.11 -1.56 -1.68
CA ALA A 73 1.93 -1.62 -0.83
C ALA A 73 0.91 -2.68 -1.28
N LEU A 74 0.57 -2.72 -2.58
CA LEU A 74 -0.35 -3.71 -3.13
C LEU A 74 0.17 -5.14 -2.99
N THR A 75 1.48 -5.35 -3.16
CA THR A 75 2.10 -6.67 -3.03
C THR A 75 2.05 -7.17 -1.59
N LEU A 76 2.36 -6.31 -0.62
CA LEU A 76 2.25 -6.65 0.81
C LEU A 76 0.83 -7.09 1.17
N ILE A 77 -0.18 -6.33 0.72
CA ILE A 77 -1.60 -6.63 1.00
C ILE A 77 -2.03 -7.90 0.27
N LYS A 78 -1.66 -8.06 -1.01
CA LYS A 78 -2.05 -9.23 -1.82
C LYS A 78 -1.45 -10.53 -1.28
N GLN A 79 -0.16 -10.52 -0.96
CA GLN A 79 0.55 -11.68 -0.43
C GLN A 79 -0.06 -12.18 0.89
N HIS A 80 -0.62 -11.26 1.69
CA HIS A 80 -1.20 -11.57 3.00
C HIS A 80 -2.73 -11.42 3.02
N GLN A 81 -3.38 -11.44 1.86
CA GLN A 81 -4.83 -11.21 1.78
C GLN A 81 -5.61 -12.16 2.69
N ALA A 82 -5.31 -13.46 2.66
CA ALA A 82 -6.00 -14.45 3.49
C ALA A 82 -5.86 -14.12 4.98
N PHE A 83 -4.64 -13.80 5.42
CA PHE A 83 -4.35 -13.39 6.79
C PHE A 83 -5.10 -12.11 7.18
N ILE A 84 -5.15 -11.10 6.31
CA ILE A 84 -5.88 -9.85 6.58
C ILE A 84 -7.38 -10.11 6.73
N LEU A 85 -7.96 -10.98 5.89
CA LEU A 85 -9.39 -11.28 5.89
C LEU A 85 -9.90 -12.02 7.14
N GLU A 86 -9.01 -12.58 7.95
CA GLU A 86 -9.36 -13.17 9.25
C GLU A 86 -9.63 -12.13 10.34
N ALA A 87 -9.40 -10.83 10.09
CA ALA A 87 -9.59 -9.79 11.09
C ALA A 87 -11.07 -9.62 11.46
N THR A 88 -11.36 -9.46 12.75
CA THR A 88 -12.74 -9.36 13.26
C THR A 88 -13.11 -7.96 13.77
N ASN A 89 -12.12 -7.09 13.95
CA ASN A 89 -12.30 -5.77 14.50
C ASN A 89 -11.16 -4.83 14.03
N VAL A 90 -11.29 -3.53 14.32
CA VAL A 90 -10.34 -2.49 13.91
C VAL A 90 -8.93 -2.72 14.49
N ALA A 91 -8.82 -3.21 15.72
CA ALA A 91 -7.53 -3.46 16.35
C ALA A 91 -6.79 -4.62 15.66
N ASP A 92 -7.52 -5.71 15.35
CA ASP A 92 -7.00 -6.85 14.59
C ASP A 92 -6.50 -6.41 13.20
N ILE A 93 -7.26 -5.57 12.50
CA ILE A 93 -6.86 -5.04 11.19
C ILE A 93 -5.55 -4.26 11.33
N CYS A 94 -5.47 -3.34 12.31
CA CYS A 94 -4.26 -2.57 12.55
C CYS A 94 -3.06 -3.47 12.86
N GLU A 95 -3.25 -4.51 13.67
CA GLU A 95 -2.17 -5.40 14.04
C GLU A 95 -1.72 -6.26 12.85
N LYS A 96 -2.66 -6.82 12.09
CA LYS A 96 -2.35 -7.58 10.88
C LYS A 96 -1.56 -6.72 9.89
N PHE A 97 -1.92 -5.45 9.67
CA PHE A 97 -1.15 -4.54 8.81
C PHE A 97 0.27 -4.23 9.34
N LYS A 98 0.54 -4.34 10.64
CA LYS A 98 1.90 -4.27 11.18
C LYS A 98 2.68 -5.58 10.98
N GLU A 99 2.00 -6.72 11.04
CA GLU A 99 2.63 -8.03 10.89
C GLU A 99 3.01 -8.35 9.44
N ILE A 100 2.23 -7.89 8.45
CA ILE A 100 2.55 -8.14 7.02
C ILE A 100 3.85 -7.47 6.54
N THR A 101 4.40 -6.53 7.31
CA THR A 101 5.70 -5.90 7.03
C THR A 101 6.86 -6.60 7.73
N LYS A 102 6.62 -7.76 8.34
CA LYS A 102 7.62 -8.58 9.04
C LYS A 102 7.73 -9.96 8.42
N GLY A 103 8.70 -10.75 8.89
CA GLY A 103 8.86 -12.16 8.51
C GLY A 103 9.75 -12.40 7.28
N SER A 104 9.76 -13.66 6.84
CA SER A 104 10.64 -14.13 5.75
C SER A 104 10.33 -13.44 4.42
N PHE A 105 9.06 -13.11 4.16
CA PHE A 105 8.66 -12.55 2.88
C PHE A 105 9.35 -11.22 2.54
N VAL A 106 9.49 -10.33 3.52
CA VAL A 106 10.09 -8.99 3.33
C VAL A 106 11.61 -9.00 3.50
N THR A 107 12.18 -10.05 4.09
CA THR A 107 13.62 -10.25 4.27
C THR A 107 14.26 -10.96 3.07
N GLU A 108 13.51 -11.82 2.37
CA GLU A 108 13.91 -12.40 1.09
C GLU A 108 13.83 -11.37 -0.05
N CYS A 109 14.72 -10.38 0.00
CA CYS A 109 14.73 -9.17 -0.82
C CYS A 109 14.59 -9.45 -2.33
N HIS A 110 15.32 -10.43 -2.86
CA HIS A 110 15.25 -10.78 -4.28
C HIS A 110 13.84 -11.24 -4.70
N THR A 111 13.27 -12.19 -3.96
CA THR A 111 11.93 -12.73 -4.20
C THR A 111 10.86 -11.66 -4.02
N PHE A 112 11.00 -10.84 -2.97
CA PHE A 112 10.12 -9.71 -2.73
C PHE A 112 10.09 -8.75 -3.93
N MET A 113 11.27 -8.33 -4.40
CA MET A 113 11.38 -7.42 -5.54
C MET A 113 10.80 -8.03 -6.83
N GLN A 114 11.00 -9.33 -7.10
CA GLN A 114 10.36 -10.00 -8.23
C GLN A 114 8.82 -9.92 -8.16
N LYS A 115 8.25 -10.07 -6.96
CA LYS A 115 6.81 -10.01 -6.76
C LYS A 115 6.22 -8.62 -6.94
N ILE A 116 6.89 -7.55 -6.53
CA ILE A 116 6.34 -6.18 -6.71
C ILE A 116 6.16 -5.79 -8.19
N PHE A 117 6.91 -6.44 -9.09
CA PHE A 117 6.80 -6.23 -10.52
C PHE A 117 5.74 -7.11 -11.18
N SER A 118 5.54 -8.34 -10.69
CA SER A 118 4.61 -9.31 -11.28
C SER A 118 3.20 -9.26 -10.68
N GLU A 119 3.05 -9.23 -9.36
CA GLU A 119 1.77 -9.47 -8.71
C GLU A 119 0.74 -8.33 -8.80
N PRO A 120 1.14 -7.04 -8.68
CA PRO A 120 0.20 -5.94 -8.86
C PRO A 120 -0.29 -5.80 -10.32
N GLY A 121 0.32 -6.49 -11.29
CA GLY A 121 0.02 -6.34 -12.71
C GLY A 121 0.41 -4.97 -13.26
N SER A 122 -0.28 -4.52 -14.31
CA SER A 122 -0.02 -3.20 -14.90
C SER A 122 -0.42 -2.08 -13.94
N LEU A 123 0.49 -1.12 -13.79
CA LEU A 123 0.28 0.12 -13.05
C LEU A 123 1.17 1.19 -13.67
N SER A 124 0.55 2.06 -14.49
CA SER A 124 1.26 3.14 -15.17
C SER A 124 1.28 4.40 -14.31
N MET A 125 2.25 5.28 -14.56
CA MET A 125 2.29 6.59 -13.92
C MET A 125 1.06 7.43 -14.30
N THR A 126 0.56 7.32 -15.53
CA THR A 126 -0.67 8.01 -15.97
C THR A 126 -1.88 7.62 -15.12
N THR A 127 -2.03 6.34 -14.80
CA THR A 127 -3.11 5.87 -13.92
C THR A 127 -2.97 6.45 -12.51
N ILE A 128 -1.75 6.47 -11.96
CA ILE A 128 -1.48 7.04 -10.63
C ILE A 128 -1.80 8.54 -10.61
N THR A 129 -1.36 9.31 -11.61
CA THR A 129 -1.64 10.75 -11.70
C THR A 129 -3.14 11.02 -11.75
N ARG A 130 -3.89 10.30 -12.61
CA ARG A 130 -5.34 10.43 -12.70
C ARG A 130 -6.05 10.11 -11.38
N LEU A 131 -5.60 9.06 -10.68
CA LEU A 131 -6.16 8.71 -9.37
C LEU A 131 -5.85 9.79 -8.33
N ARG A 132 -4.64 10.35 -8.32
CA ARG A 132 -4.26 11.46 -7.43
C ARG A 132 -5.14 12.69 -7.65
N GLU A 133 -5.38 13.07 -8.90
CA GLU A 133 -6.25 14.20 -9.23
C GLU A 133 -7.68 13.97 -8.70
N SER A 134 -8.26 12.79 -8.97
CA SER A 134 -9.60 12.44 -8.51
C SER A 134 -9.69 12.39 -6.98
N CYS A 135 -8.75 11.73 -6.31
CA CYS A 135 -8.75 11.62 -4.85
C CYS A 135 -8.53 12.99 -4.18
N ARG A 136 -7.62 13.81 -4.72
CA ARG A 136 -7.38 15.16 -4.22
C ARG A 136 -8.62 16.04 -4.34
N ALA A 137 -9.32 15.98 -5.47
CA ALA A 137 -10.57 16.72 -5.66
C ALA A 137 -11.63 16.30 -4.63
N LYS A 138 -11.83 14.99 -4.41
CA LYS A 138 -12.76 14.48 -3.38
C LYS A 138 -12.40 14.99 -1.99
N LEU A 139 -11.12 14.97 -1.63
CA LEU A 139 -10.65 15.42 -0.30
C LEU A 139 -10.84 16.91 -0.06
N LEU A 140 -10.73 17.74 -1.10
CA LEU A 140 -10.95 19.19 -1.00
C LEU A 140 -12.44 19.56 -0.85
N VAL A 141 -13.35 18.70 -1.28
CA VAL A 141 -14.81 18.91 -1.12
C VAL A 141 -15.28 18.49 0.28
N GLN A 142 -14.53 17.62 0.96
CA GLN A 142 -14.88 17.08 2.29
C GLN A 142 -14.28 17.85 3.48
N GLY A 143 -13.37 18.81 3.23
CA GLY A 143 -12.68 19.60 4.25
C GLY A 143 -13.10 21.05 4.19
#